data_AF-A0A962DY70-F1
#
_entry.id   AF-A0A962DY70-F1
#
_cell.length_a   1.000
_cell.length_b   1.000
_cell.length_c   1.000
_cell.angle_alpha   90.00
_cell.angle_beta   90.00
_cell.angle_gamma   90.00
#
_symmetry.space_group_name_H-M   'P 1'
#
loop_
_entity.id
_entity.type
_entity.pdbx_description
1 polymer ?
#
loop_
_entity_poly.entity_id
_entity_poly.type
_entity_poly.pdbx_seq_one_letter_code
_entity_poly.pdbx_strand_id
1 'polypeptide(L)'
;MAVTAFSLAGPAMAATYAVGADAACTHTDLALAISQAQSNPGTDFIHIARNQSYSAVALNISNQSVWLIGGYSDCADTVPSGRTTLNGAGGAADSVIEILAGDGSVRDVYLQNLAITGGE
;
A
#
# COMPACT_ATOMS: atom_id res chain seq x y z
N MET A 1 -32.00 33.32 2.11
CA MET A 1 -32.03 32.12 1.25
C MET A 1 -30.67 31.47 1.31
N ALA A 2 -30.53 30.39 2.07
CA ALA A 2 -29.28 29.65 2.19
C ALA A 2 -29.15 28.71 0.98
N VAL A 3 -28.10 28.90 0.16
CA VAL A 3 -27.80 28.03 -0.97
C VAL A 3 -26.99 26.86 -0.43
N THR A 4 -27.63 25.70 -0.26
CA THR A 4 -26.96 24.43 0.01
C THR A 4 -26.20 24.01 -1.25
N ALA A 5 -24.87 24.09 -1.22
CA ALA A 5 -24.01 23.57 -2.26
C ALA A 5 -24.10 22.03 -2.27
N PHE A 6 -24.53 21.47 -3.40
CA PHE A 6 -24.55 20.03 -3.63
C PHE A 6 -23.19 19.65 -4.23
N SER A 7 -22.28 19.14 -3.40
CA SER A 7 -20.98 18.62 -3.88
C SER A 7 -21.21 17.34 -4.67
N LEU A 8 -21.01 17.40 -5.99
CA LEU A 8 -20.93 16.19 -6.83
C LEU A 8 -19.68 15.41 -6.39
N ALA A 9 -19.88 14.32 -5.66
CA ALA A 9 -18.83 13.34 -5.42
C ALA A 9 -18.44 12.74 -6.78
N GLY A 10 -17.26 13.11 -7.29
CA GLY A 10 -16.68 12.48 -8.48
C GLY A 10 -16.37 11.00 -8.24
N PRO A 11 -16.24 10.19 -9.29
CA PRO A 11 -15.83 8.80 -9.14
C PRO A 11 -14.46 8.74 -8.45
N ALA A 12 -14.39 8.01 -7.34
CA ALA A 12 -13.15 7.68 -6.67
C ALA A 12 -12.27 6.88 -7.64
N MET A 13 -11.14 7.46 -8.06
CA MET A 13 -10.26 6.85 -9.05
C MET A 13 -9.20 6.02 -8.33
N ALA A 14 -9.39 4.70 -8.30
CA ALA A 14 -8.36 3.78 -7.85
C ALA A 14 -7.03 4.02 -8.62
N ALA A 15 -5.95 4.30 -7.89
CA ALA A 15 -4.61 4.43 -8.44
C ALA A 15 -3.79 3.15 -8.23
N THR A 16 -2.75 2.99 -9.05
CA THR A 16 -1.77 1.90 -8.88
C THR A 16 -0.39 2.49 -8.61
N TYR A 17 0.18 2.13 -7.47
CA TYR A 17 1.51 2.52 -7.03
C TYR A 17 2.45 1.30 -7.12
N ALA A 18 3.41 1.34 -8.03
CA ALA A 18 4.42 0.30 -8.19
C ALA A 18 5.66 0.64 -7.35
N VAL A 19 6.08 -0.30 -6.49
CA VAL A 19 7.16 -0.10 -5.53
C VAL A 19 8.30 -1.08 -5.80
N GLY A 20 9.51 -0.56 -5.97
CA GLY A 20 10.72 -1.35 -6.26
C GLY A 20 11.93 -0.47 -6.57
N ALA A 21 12.97 -1.06 -7.15
CA ALA A 21 14.24 -0.36 -7.41
C ALA A 21 14.48 0.08 -8.87
N ASP A 22 13.58 -0.26 -9.79
CA ASP A 22 13.74 0.05 -11.22
C ASP A 22 13.02 1.34 -11.65
N ALA A 23 13.31 1.81 -12.86
CA ALA A 23 12.79 3.09 -13.37
C ALA A 23 11.29 3.09 -13.70
N ALA A 24 10.65 1.91 -13.81
CA ALA A 24 9.21 1.81 -13.99
C ALA A 24 8.44 1.92 -12.65
N CYS A 25 9.13 1.87 -11.51
CA CYS A 25 8.51 2.06 -10.21
C CYS A 25 8.10 3.51 -10.01
N THR A 26 6.89 3.73 -9.47
CA THR A 26 6.46 5.07 -9.06
C THR A 26 7.07 5.46 -7.72
N HIS A 27 7.41 4.48 -6.88
CA HIS A 27 8.01 4.68 -5.57
C HIS A 27 9.13 3.67 -5.34
N THR A 28 10.15 4.07 -4.56
CA THR A 28 11.19 3.16 -4.07
C THR A 28 10.93 2.71 -2.63
N ASP A 29 10.05 3.41 -1.92
CA ASP A 29 9.74 3.19 -0.51
C ASP A 29 8.26 2.83 -0.31
N LEU A 30 8.01 1.81 0.52
CA LEU A 30 6.65 1.32 0.80
C LEU A 30 5.84 2.29 1.65
N ALA A 31 6.45 2.94 2.65
CA ALA A 31 5.73 3.87 3.51
C ALA A 31 5.27 5.11 2.71
N LEU A 32 6.08 5.58 1.78
CA LEU A 32 5.68 6.63 0.85
C LEU A 32 4.49 6.21 -0.01
N ALA A 33 4.51 5.01 -0.60
CA ALA A 33 3.39 4.51 -1.40
C ALA A 33 2.08 4.41 -0.59
N ILE A 34 2.16 3.92 0.65
CA ILE A 34 1.01 3.83 1.57
C ILE A 34 0.45 5.22 1.93
N SER A 35 1.32 6.20 2.16
CA SER A 35 0.90 7.57 2.44
C SER A 35 0.24 8.26 1.24
N GLN A 36 0.71 7.96 0.02
CA GLN A 36 0.12 8.47 -1.22
C GLN A 36 -1.25 7.83 -1.47
N ALA A 37 -1.39 6.52 -1.27
CA ALA A 37 -2.67 5.82 -1.33
C ALA A 37 -3.69 6.40 -0.33
N GLN A 38 -3.28 6.68 0.91
CA GLN A 38 -4.16 7.32 1.89
C GLN A 38 -4.71 8.67 1.42
N SER A 39 -3.93 9.41 0.62
CA SER A 39 -4.30 10.72 0.11
C SER A 39 -5.14 10.64 -1.16
N ASN A 40 -5.33 9.45 -1.72
CA ASN A 40 -6.14 9.20 -2.89
C ASN A 40 -7.53 8.66 -2.49
N PRO A 41 -8.62 9.27 -2.98
CA PRO A 41 -9.95 8.71 -2.77
C PRO A 41 -10.17 7.48 -3.64
N GLY A 42 -10.28 6.31 -3.02
CA GLY A 42 -10.60 5.07 -3.71
C GLY A 42 -10.11 3.84 -2.97
N THR A 43 -10.16 2.69 -3.66
CA THR A 43 -9.39 1.51 -3.25
C THR A 43 -8.17 1.45 -4.14
N ASP A 44 -7.01 1.79 -3.58
CA ASP A 44 -5.76 1.83 -4.33
C ASP A 44 -5.04 0.49 -4.35
N PHE A 45 -4.18 0.33 -5.35
CA PHE A 45 -3.36 -0.85 -5.55
C PHE A 45 -1.90 -0.49 -5.29
N ILE A 46 -1.23 -1.28 -4.46
CA ILE A 46 0.20 -1.18 -4.23
C ILE A 46 0.84 -2.48 -4.73
N HIS A 47 1.50 -2.40 -5.87
CA HIS A 47 2.20 -3.53 -6.50
C HIS A 47 3.67 -3.52 -6.05
N ILE A 48 4.10 -4.58 -5.39
CA ILE A 48 5.43 -4.65 -4.79
C ILE A 48 6.31 -5.61 -5.58
N ALA A 49 7.31 -5.05 -6.24
CA ALA A 49 8.32 -5.80 -6.98
C ALA A 49 9.27 -6.56 -6.04
N ARG A 50 9.95 -7.57 -6.57
CA ARG A 50 10.94 -8.39 -5.85
C ARG A 50 12.37 -8.01 -6.20
N ASN A 51 12.56 -6.89 -6.89
CA ASN A 51 13.85 -6.40 -7.36
C ASN A 51 14.62 -5.57 -6.30
N GLN A 52 14.12 -5.52 -5.06
CA GLN A 52 14.84 -4.97 -3.93
C GLN A 52 14.52 -5.71 -2.62
N SER A 53 15.35 -5.48 -1.61
CA SER A 53 15.14 -6.02 -0.26
C SER A 53 14.27 -5.06 0.56
N TYR A 54 13.22 -5.60 1.18
CA TYR A 54 12.37 -4.86 2.12
C TYR A 54 12.66 -5.32 3.55
N SER A 55 13.58 -4.63 4.22
CA SER A 55 13.96 -4.83 5.62
C SER A 55 13.59 -3.63 6.47
N ALA A 56 13.58 -3.77 7.80
CA ALA A 56 13.15 -2.73 8.73
C ALA A 56 11.75 -2.15 8.39
N VAL A 57 10.86 -2.99 7.85
CA VAL A 57 9.53 -2.60 7.40
C VAL A 57 8.60 -2.40 8.61
N ALA A 58 8.01 -1.22 8.71
CA ALA A 58 6.93 -0.89 9.63
C ALA A 58 5.89 -0.03 8.90
N LEU A 59 4.80 -0.64 8.46
CA LEU A 59 3.74 0.02 7.67
C LEU A 59 2.52 0.31 8.54
N ASN A 60 2.05 1.55 8.50
CA ASN A 60 0.78 1.93 9.12
C ASN A 60 -0.28 2.14 8.02
N ILE A 61 -1.29 1.26 8.00
CA ILE A 61 -2.44 1.36 7.11
C ILE A 61 -3.60 1.88 7.94
N SER A 62 -3.80 3.19 7.89
CA SER A 62 -4.90 3.87 8.57
C SER A 62 -5.80 4.56 7.58
N ASN A 63 -7.09 4.56 7.88
CA ASN A 63 -8.07 5.41 7.22
C ASN A 63 -8.03 5.37 5.67
N GLN A 64 -7.84 4.19 5.07
CA GLN A 64 -7.89 3.94 3.62
C GLN A 64 -8.34 2.51 3.27
N SER A 65 -8.79 2.29 2.03
CA SER A 65 -8.95 0.94 1.45
C SER A 65 -7.79 0.71 0.48
N VAL A 66 -7.06 -0.39 0.63
CA VAL A 66 -5.83 -0.61 -0.15
C VAL A 66 -5.53 -2.09 -0.36
N TRP A 67 -5.04 -2.42 -1.55
CA TRP A 67 -4.62 -3.77 -1.93
C TRP A 67 -3.11 -3.80 -2.06
N LEU A 68 -2.43 -4.42 -1.08
CA LEU A 68 -0.99 -4.66 -1.13
C LEU A 68 -0.73 -6.03 -1.76
N ILE A 69 -0.13 -6.01 -2.94
CA ILE A 69 0.09 -7.20 -3.76
C ILE A 69 1.59 -7.35 -4.02
N GLY A 70 2.19 -8.38 -3.45
CA GLY A 70 3.58 -8.74 -3.74
C GLY A 70 3.72 -9.67 -4.95
N GLY A 71 4.96 -10.02 -5.25
CA GLY A 71 5.28 -11.08 -6.19
C GLY A 71 5.63 -10.65 -7.60
N TYR A 72 5.55 -9.35 -7.93
CA TYR A 72 6.01 -8.82 -9.21
C TYR A 72 7.53 -8.97 -9.33
N SER A 73 8.08 -9.29 -10.50
CA SER A 73 9.54 -9.43 -10.64
C SER A 73 10.18 -8.04 -10.66
N ASP A 74 9.57 -7.12 -11.40
CA ASP A 74 9.89 -5.69 -11.47
C ASP A 74 8.60 -4.85 -11.55
N CYS A 75 8.72 -3.52 -11.58
CA CYS A 75 7.56 -2.63 -11.58
C CYS A 75 6.83 -2.51 -12.92
N ALA A 76 7.40 -3.03 -14.02
CA ALA A 76 6.74 -3.07 -15.33
C ALA A 76 5.87 -4.32 -15.52
N ASP A 77 6.06 -5.35 -14.69
CA ASP A 77 5.22 -6.56 -14.71
C ASP A 77 3.75 -6.23 -14.46
N THR A 78 2.87 -6.87 -15.21
CA THR A 78 1.40 -6.75 -15.06
C THR A 78 0.79 -7.87 -14.23
N VAL A 79 1.55 -8.94 -13.96
CA VAL A 79 1.08 -10.13 -13.25
C VAL A 79 2.13 -10.57 -12.22
N PRO A 80 1.76 -10.82 -10.96
CA PRO A 80 2.70 -11.33 -9.96
C PRO A 80 3.03 -12.81 -10.22
N SER A 81 4.29 -13.18 -10.05
CA SER A 81 4.81 -14.53 -10.33
C SER A 81 5.39 -15.24 -9.10
N GLY A 82 5.48 -14.57 -7.95
CA GLY A 82 6.08 -15.09 -6.72
C GLY A 82 5.52 -14.47 -5.44
N ARG A 83 6.34 -14.40 -4.39
CA ARG A 83 6.02 -13.66 -3.15
C ARG A 83 7.07 -12.61 -2.87
N THR A 84 6.64 -11.46 -2.35
CA THR A 84 7.55 -10.45 -1.81
C THR A 84 7.65 -10.61 -0.30
N THR A 85 8.87 -10.66 0.23
CA THR A 85 9.11 -10.72 1.67
C THR A 85 9.19 -9.31 2.25
N LEU A 86 8.34 -9.01 3.21
CA LEU A 86 8.38 -7.80 4.04
C LEU A 86 8.92 -8.19 5.41
N ASN A 87 10.12 -7.72 5.72
CA ASN A 87 10.81 -8.07 6.96
C ASN A 87 10.90 -6.85 7.91
N GLY A 88 10.33 -6.96 9.11
CA GLY A 88 10.39 -5.94 10.15
C GLY A 88 11.73 -5.88 10.90
N ALA A 89 12.60 -6.89 10.76
CA ALA A 89 13.85 -6.95 11.49
C ALA A 89 14.74 -5.73 11.23
N GLY A 90 15.28 -5.15 12.31
CA GLY A 90 16.10 -3.93 12.27
C GLY A 90 15.29 -2.63 12.19
N GLY A 91 13.95 -2.71 12.23
CA GLY A 91 13.04 -1.57 12.28
C GLY A 91 12.77 -1.08 13.71
N ALA A 92 11.56 -0.57 13.94
CA ALA A 92 11.15 0.07 15.20
C ALA A 92 10.85 -0.90 16.36
N ALA A 93 11.12 -2.21 16.21
CA ALA A 93 10.59 -3.27 17.07
C ALA A 93 9.06 -3.17 17.21
N ASP A 94 8.38 -3.15 16.06
CA ASP A 94 6.94 -2.93 15.92
C ASP A 94 6.35 -4.00 14.98
N SER A 95 5.03 -3.97 14.80
CA SER A 95 4.34 -4.76 13.79
C SER A 95 4.85 -4.39 12.39
N VAL A 96 5.08 -5.40 11.53
CA VAL A 96 5.48 -5.15 10.13
C VAL A 96 4.39 -4.40 9.38
N ILE A 97 3.13 -4.76 9.64
CA ILE A 97 1.94 -4.09 9.12
C ILE A 97 0.96 -3.91 10.28
N GLU A 98 0.68 -2.66 10.61
CA GLU A 98 -0.39 -2.28 11.52
C GLU A 98 -1.58 -1.76 10.71
N ILE A 99 -2.77 -2.31 10.95
CA ILE A 99 -4.01 -1.85 10.33
C ILE A 99 -4.87 -1.23 11.41
N LEU A 100 -5.06 0.09 11.32
CA LEU A 100 -5.82 0.85 12.32
C LEU A 100 -7.21 1.18 11.80
N ALA A 101 -8.22 0.85 12.61
CA ALA A 101 -9.57 1.34 12.39
C ALA A 101 -9.57 2.86 12.54
N GLY A 102 -9.99 3.55 11.48
CA GLY A 102 -10.08 5.00 11.46
C GLY A 102 -11.39 5.51 12.08
N ASP A 103 -12.08 6.35 11.33
CA ASP A 103 -13.33 7.04 11.67
C ASP A 103 -14.59 6.15 11.83
N GLY A 104 -14.44 4.83 11.86
CA GLY A 104 -15.55 3.87 11.91
C GLY A 104 -16.19 3.55 10.54
N SER A 105 -15.66 4.12 9.46
CA SER A 105 -16.04 3.76 8.08
C SER A 105 -15.51 2.37 7.71
N VAL A 106 -16.29 1.59 6.95
CA VAL A 106 -15.85 0.29 6.43
C VAL A 106 -14.73 0.50 5.41
N ARG A 107 -13.65 -0.28 5.55
CA ARG A 107 -12.46 -0.22 4.70
C ARG A 107 -11.97 -1.62 4.41
N ASP A 108 -11.55 -1.84 3.17
CA ASP A 108 -11.04 -3.12 2.71
C ASP A 108 -9.52 -3.05 2.60
N VAL A 109 -8.83 -3.91 3.34
CA VAL A 109 -7.39 -4.11 3.22
C VAL A 109 -7.15 -5.52 2.71
N TYR A 110 -6.57 -5.62 1.51
CA TYR A 110 -6.28 -6.89 0.88
C TYR A 110 -4.77 -7.11 0.82
N LEU A 111 -4.29 -8.21 1.42
CA LEU A 111 -2.88 -8.60 1.43
C LEU A 111 -2.71 -9.86 0.60
N GLN A 112 -1.95 -9.79 -0.49
CA GLN A 112 -1.76 -10.90 -1.42
C GLN A 112 -0.28 -11.10 -1.78
N ASN A 113 0.14 -12.36 -1.88
CA ASN A 113 1.49 -12.73 -2.32
C ASN A 113 2.62 -12.10 -1.48
N LEU A 114 2.36 -11.90 -0.19
CA LEU A 114 3.34 -11.41 0.78
C LEU A 114 3.83 -12.54 1.68
N ALA A 115 5.11 -12.48 2.03
CA ALA A 115 5.66 -13.17 3.19
C ALA A 115 6.01 -12.10 4.23
N ILE A 116 5.32 -12.10 5.38
CA ILE A 116 5.52 -11.11 6.43
C ILE A 116 6.30 -11.78 7.57
N THR A 117 7.46 -11.23 7.93
CA THR A 117 8.38 -11.83 8.92
C THR A 117 9.03 -10.78 9.81
N GLY A 118 9.53 -11.19 10.98
CA GLY A 118 10.36 -10.32 11.83
C GLY A 118 9.61 -9.13 12.43
N GLY A 119 8.29 -9.26 12.64
CA GLY A 119 7.56 -8.39 13.55
C GLY A 119 7.76 -8.85 15.00
N GLU A 120 7.68 -7.91 15.93
CA GLU A 120 7.93 -8.11 17.37
C GLU A 120 6.68 -7.79 18.20
#